data_AF-A0A4U5J743-F1
#
_entry.id   AF-A0A4U5J743-F1
#
_cell.length_a   1.000
_cell.length_b   1.000
_cell.length_c   1.000
_cell.angle_alpha   90.00
_cell.angle_beta   90.00
_cell.angle_gamma   90.00
#
_symmetry.space_group_name_H-M   'P 1'
#
loop_
_entity.id
_entity.type
_entity.pdbx_description
1 polymer ?
#
loop_
_entity_poly.entity_id
_entity_poly.type
_entity_poly.pdbx_seq_one_letter_code
_entity_poly.pdbx_strand_id
1 'polypeptide(L)'
;MFDLLMLLFGPGLFVTILWSPILLVRRFRALFARVPPTGSVGLAYVLVAVGLSVPFVLGTVAVLATTSVEGATLSNALLNTAFLLTIAYLLAAPALAGVGLPRLGVDWDPTGYGLGTWLLLVGATVWYVAVFVLPLALFALVLALPTG
;
A
#
# COMPACT_ATOMS: atom_id res chain seq x y z
N MET A 1 -17.37 -2.78 17.97
CA MET A 1 -17.51 -2.62 16.48
C MET A 1 -16.66 -1.48 15.96
N PHE A 2 -16.72 -0.29 16.57
CA PHE A 2 -15.91 0.87 16.18
C PHE A 2 -14.39 0.58 16.21
N ASP A 3 -13.89 -0.10 17.24
CA ASP A 3 -12.45 -0.38 17.37
C ASP A 3 -11.91 -1.28 16.25
N LEU A 4 -12.70 -2.25 15.80
CA LEU A 4 -12.35 -3.12 14.67
C LEU A 4 -12.29 -2.34 13.36
N LEU A 5 -13.22 -1.42 13.15
CA LEU A 5 -13.23 -0.55 11.96
C LEU A 5 -12.03 0.40 11.98
N MET A 6 -11.68 0.97 13.12
CA MET A 6 -10.51 1.83 13.26
C MET A 6 -9.20 1.07 13.06
N LEU A 7 -9.10 -0.17 13.57
CA LEU A 7 -7.94 -1.02 13.33
C LEU A 7 -7.79 -1.37 11.83
N LEU A 8 -8.90 -1.70 11.17
CA LEU A 8 -8.87 -2.14 9.77
C LEU A 8 -8.64 -0.99 8.78
N PHE A 9 -9.33 0.13 8.98
CA PHE A 9 -9.38 1.24 8.02
C PHE A 9 -8.53 2.45 8.43
N GLY A 10 -8.21 2.63 9.72
CA GLY A 10 -7.40 3.73 10.22
C GLY A 10 -6.04 3.85 9.52
N PRO A 11 -5.27 2.75 9.37
CA PRO A 11 -4.01 2.78 8.61
C PRO A 11 -4.21 3.20 7.14
N GLY A 12 -5.30 2.74 6.52
CA GLY A 12 -5.71 3.13 5.17
C GLY A 12 -6.00 4.62 5.04
N LEU A 13 -6.74 5.20 5.98
CA LEU A 13 -7.03 6.63 6.01
C LEU A 13 -5.75 7.45 6.23
N PHE A 14 -4.85 6.98 7.09
CA PHE A 14 -3.58 7.65 7.33
C PHE A 14 -2.69 7.67 6.08
N VAL A 15 -2.53 6.54 5.38
CA VAL A 15 -1.75 6.52 4.12
C VAL A 15 -2.41 7.36 3.04
N THR A 16 -3.74 7.48 3.03
CA THR A 16 -4.45 8.33 2.07
C THR A 16 -4.01 9.79 2.15
N ILE A 17 -3.65 10.27 3.34
CA ILE A 17 -3.11 11.62 3.53
C ILE A 17 -1.67 11.68 3.02
N LEU A 18 -0.81 10.75 3.45
CA LEU A 18 0.62 10.76 3.12
C LEU A 18 0.93 10.44 1.65
N TRP A 19 0.04 9.71 0.97
CA TRP A 19 0.17 9.37 -0.44
C TRP A 19 -0.48 10.43 -1.35
N SER A 20 -1.22 11.40 -0.79
CA SER A 20 -1.93 12.42 -1.58
C SER A 20 -1.06 13.24 -2.54
N PRO A 21 0.27 13.44 -2.34
CA PRO A 21 1.10 14.12 -3.33
C PRO A 21 1.08 13.50 -4.72
N ILE A 22 0.78 12.20 -4.86
CA ILE A 22 0.66 11.58 -6.20
C ILE A 22 -0.45 12.22 -7.03
N LEU A 23 -1.47 12.78 -6.37
CA LEU A 23 -2.59 13.46 -7.02
C LEU A 23 -2.15 14.76 -7.69
N LEU A 24 -0.94 15.28 -7.44
CA LEU A 24 -0.39 16.41 -8.18
C LEU A 24 -0.06 16.03 -9.63
N VAL A 25 0.20 14.75 -9.90
CA VAL A 25 0.50 14.23 -11.24
C VAL A 25 -0.79 14.00 -12.02
N ARG A 26 -0.89 14.63 -13.20
CA ARG A 26 -2.07 14.51 -14.09
C ARG A 26 -2.43 13.07 -14.44
N ARG A 27 -1.43 12.21 -14.64
CA ARG A 27 -1.62 10.80 -15.01
C ARG A 27 -2.32 9.98 -13.91
N PHE A 28 -1.96 10.20 -12.65
CA PHE A 28 -2.66 9.53 -11.54
C PHE A 28 -4.10 10.03 -11.37
N ARG A 29 -4.34 11.33 -11.55
CA ARG A 29 -5.74 11.83 -11.57
C ARG A 29 -6.55 11.20 -12.70
N ALA A 30 -5.95 10.97 -13.87
CA ALA A 30 -6.59 10.27 -14.98
C ALA A 30 -6.88 8.78 -14.64
N LEU A 31 -5.94 8.09 -13.99
CA LEU A 31 -6.15 6.73 -13.46
C LEU A 31 -7.38 6.68 -12.56
N PHE A 32 -7.42 7.50 -11.51
CA PHE A 32 -8.51 7.49 -10.55
C PHE A 32 -9.84 7.99 -11.12
N ALA A 33 -9.82 8.80 -12.18
CA ALA A 33 -11.04 9.19 -12.89
C ALA A 33 -11.69 8.01 -13.65
N ARG A 34 -10.89 7.00 -14.01
CA ARG A 34 -11.30 5.84 -14.82
C ARG A 34 -11.62 4.60 -13.97
N VAL A 35 -11.03 4.48 -12.79
CA VAL A 35 -11.29 3.36 -11.87
C VAL A 35 -12.64 3.57 -11.16
N PRO A 36 -13.51 2.54 -11.06
CA PRO A 36 -14.73 2.62 -10.28
C PRO A 36 -14.47 2.96 -8.80
N PRO A 37 -15.28 3.83 -8.17
CA PRO A 37 -16.44 4.54 -8.71
C PRO A 37 -16.04 5.69 -9.67
N THR A 38 -16.55 5.62 -10.90
CA THR A 38 -16.27 6.62 -11.93
C THR A 38 -16.95 7.96 -11.60
N GLY A 39 -16.34 9.06 -12.02
CA GLY A 39 -16.88 10.41 -11.79
C GLY A 39 -16.45 11.09 -10.47
N SER A 40 -15.71 10.40 -9.60
CA SER A 40 -15.09 11.02 -8.41
C SER A 40 -13.67 10.53 -8.18
N VAL A 41 -12.69 11.32 -8.63
CA VAL A 41 -11.25 11.06 -8.42
C VAL A 41 -10.93 10.89 -6.94
N GLY A 42 -11.50 11.73 -6.07
CA GLY A 42 -11.25 11.68 -4.64
C GLY A 42 -11.76 10.40 -4.01
N LEU A 43 -12.97 9.96 -4.35
CA LEU A 43 -13.55 8.73 -3.79
C LEU A 43 -12.80 7.49 -4.30
N ALA A 44 -12.51 7.41 -5.60
CA ALA A 44 -11.72 6.32 -6.17
C ALA A 44 -10.33 6.24 -5.55
N TYR A 45 -9.67 7.39 -5.37
CA TYR A 45 -8.38 7.49 -4.68
C TYR A 45 -8.45 6.96 -3.24
N VAL A 46 -9.41 7.42 -2.43
CA VAL A 46 -9.58 6.98 -1.04
C VAL A 46 -9.85 5.47 -0.98
N LEU A 47 -10.75 4.95 -1.82
CA LEU A 47 -11.08 3.52 -1.82
C LEU A 47 -9.89 2.66 -2.25
N VAL A 48 -9.11 3.08 -3.25
CA VAL A 48 -7.89 2.37 -3.64
C VAL A 48 -6.85 2.45 -2.53
N ALA A 49 -6.60 3.63 -1.97
CA ALA A 49 -5.61 3.80 -0.90
C ALA A 49 -5.97 3.00 0.36
N VAL A 50 -7.25 2.92 0.73
CA VAL A 50 -7.72 2.11 1.86
C VAL A 50 -7.74 0.63 1.51
N GLY A 51 -8.21 0.25 0.31
CA GLY A 51 -8.23 -1.15 -0.12
C GLY A 51 -6.82 -1.75 -0.17
N LEU A 52 -5.85 -0.97 -0.65
CA LEU A 52 -4.44 -1.34 -0.66
C LEU A 52 -3.81 -1.41 0.73
N SER A 53 -4.45 -0.95 1.81
CA SER A 53 -3.87 -1.11 3.16
C SER A 53 -4.23 -2.46 3.78
N VAL A 54 -5.28 -3.13 3.29
CA VAL A 54 -5.84 -4.33 3.90
C VAL A 54 -4.79 -5.45 4.06
N PRO A 55 -3.97 -5.81 3.04
CA PRO A 55 -2.94 -6.84 3.21
C PRO A 55 -1.91 -6.51 4.30
N PHE A 56 -1.49 -5.24 4.44
CA PHE A 56 -0.57 -4.82 5.49
C PHE A 56 -1.18 -4.96 6.88
N VAL A 57 -2.43 -4.53 7.05
CA VAL A 57 -3.13 -4.65 8.33
C VAL A 57 -3.35 -6.12 8.70
N LEU A 58 -3.89 -6.92 7.77
CA LEU A 58 -4.14 -8.34 8.02
C LEU A 58 -2.84 -9.10 8.28
N GLY A 59 -1.79 -8.85 7.51
CA GLY A 59 -0.49 -9.48 7.71
C GLY A 59 0.12 -9.15 9.07
N THR A 60 0.03 -7.89 9.49
CA THR A 60 0.53 -7.45 10.81
C THR A 60 -0.27 -8.08 11.95
N VAL A 61 -1.60 -8.05 11.86
CA VAL A 61 -2.49 -8.66 12.86
C VAL A 61 -2.26 -10.17 12.95
N ALA A 62 -2.10 -10.85 11.81
CA ALA A 62 -1.82 -12.28 11.77
C ALA A 62 -0.50 -12.60 12.48
N VAL A 63 0.57 -11.85 12.24
CA VAL A 63 1.86 -12.04 12.93
C VAL A 63 1.71 -11.84 14.43
N LEU A 64 1.07 -10.74 14.85
CA LEU A 64 0.86 -10.45 16.27
C LEU A 64 0.00 -11.51 16.98
N ALA A 65 -0.96 -12.12 16.28
CA ALA A 65 -1.85 -13.13 16.85
C ALA A 65 -1.23 -14.53 16.90
N THR A 66 -0.19 -14.81 16.11
CA THR A 66 0.34 -16.18 15.92
C THR A 66 1.79 -16.36 16.34
N THR A 67 2.52 -15.27 16.61
CA THR A 67 3.97 -15.32 16.88
C THR A 67 4.26 -14.98 18.34
N SER A 68 5.13 -15.76 18.99
CA SER A 68 5.57 -15.49 20.36
C SER A 68 6.44 -14.22 20.42
N VAL A 69 6.35 -13.51 21.55
CA VAL A 69 7.17 -12.31 21.83
C VAL A 69 8.57 -12.70 22.33
N GLU A 70 8.91 -13.99 22.36
CA GLU A 70 10.18 -14.48 22.85
C GLU A 70 11.33 -14.17 21.88
N GLY A 71 12.33 -13.46 22.39
CA GLY A 71 13.52 -13.06 21.64
C GLY A 71 13.17 -12.27 20.38
N ALA A 72 13.93 -12.50 19.30
CA ALA A 72 13.74 -11.80 18.03
C ALA A 72 12.63 -12.39 17.14
N THR A 73 11.87 -13.39 17.60
CA THR A 73 10.93 -14.15 16.76
C THR A 73 9.83 -13.25 16.19
N LEU A 74 9.20 -12.42 17.03
CA LEU A 74 8.17 -11.48 16.61
C LEU A 74 8.72 -10.43 15.63
N SER A 75 9.89 -9.86 15.92
CA SER A 75 10.55 -8.88 15.06
C SER A 75 10.82 -9.44 13.67
N ASN A 76 11.43 -10.64 13.60
CA ASN A 76 11.72 -11.33 12.35
C ASN A 76 10.45 -11.63 11.55
N ALA A 77 9.37 -12.06 12.21
CA ALA A 77 8.10 -12.32 11.56
C ALA A 77 7.48 -11.04 10.97
N LEU A 78 7.51 -9.91 11.70
CA LEU A 78 7.03 -8.61 11.20
C LEU A 78 7.83 -8.13 9.99
N LEU A 79 9.17 -8.21 10.06
CA LEU A 79 10.05 -7.83 8.95
C LEU A 79 9.85 -8.71 7.72
N ASN A 80 9.70 -10.02 7.90
CA ASN A 80 9.41 -10.95 6.80
C ASN A 80 8.08 -10.62 6.13
N THR A 81 7.01 -10.36 6.90
CA THR A 81 5.71 -9.96 6.35
C THR A 81 5.81 -8.64 5.59
N ALA A 82 6.50 -7.63 6.16
CA ALA A 82 6.70 -6.35 5.50
C ALA A 82 7.48 -6.49 4.18
N PHE A 83 8.53 -7.32 4.17
CA PHE A 83 9.34 -7.60 2.99
C PHE A 83 8.55 -8.31 1.88
N LEU A 84 7.81 -9.36 2.23
CA LEU A 84 7.00 -10.11 1.27
C LEU A 84 5.90 -9.24 0.65
N LEU A 85 5.21 -8.43 1.47
CA LEU A 85 4.21 -7.48 0.98
C LEU A 85 4.85 -6.40 0.10
N THR A 86 6.05 -5.92 0.44
CA THR A 86 6.78 -4.97 -0.40
C THR A 86 7.02 -5.51 -1.79
N ILE A 87 7.55 -6.73 -1.90
CA ILE A 87 7.78 -7.39 -3.19
C ILE A 87 6.46 -7.56 -3.94
N ALA A 88 5.44 -8.08 -3.26
CA ALA A 88 4.12 -8.29 -3.86
C ALA A 88 3.55 -6.99 -4.44
N TYR A 89 3.67 -5.87 -3.73
CA TYR A 89 3.17 -4.58 -4.19
C TYR A 89 3.98 -4.01 -5.35
N LEU A 90 5.31 -4.04 -5.26
CA LEU A 90 6.20 -3.53 -6.30
C LEU A 90 6.01 -4.25 -7.64
N LEU A 91 5.55 -5.49 -7.61
CA LEU A 91 5.21 -6.23 -8.82
C LEU A 91 3.74 -6.02 -9.21
N ALA A 92 2.82 -6.29 -8.28
CA ALA A 92 1.40 -6.36 -8.58
C ALA A 92 0.78 -4.99 -8.86
N ALA A 93 1.08 -3.95 -8.08
CA ALA A 93 0.43 -2.66 -8.25
C ALA A 93 0.78 -1.99 -9.59
N PRO A 94 2.06 -1.91 -10.01
CA PRO A 94 2.41 -1.43 -11.35
C PRO A 94 1.86 -2.31 -12.46
N ALA A 95 1.92 -3.64 -12.31
CA ALA A 95 1.39 -4.56 -13.33
C ALA A 95 -0.14 -4.43 -13.48
N LEU A 96 -0.88 -4.36 -12.37
CA LEU A 96 -2.33 -4.15 -12.41
C LEU A 96 -2.68 -2.81 -13.04
N ALA A 97 -2.00 -1.73 -12.67
CA ALA A 97 -2.28 -0.41 -13.22
C ALA A 97 -1.87 -0.26 -14.69
N GLY A 98 -0.67 -0.70 -15.06
CA GLY A 98 -0.10 -0.52 -16.39
C GLY A 98 -0.52 -1.58 -17.41
N VAL A 99 -1.00 -2.74 -16.96
CA VAL A 99 -1.30 -3.89 -17.83
C VAL A 99 -2.66 -4.51 -17.54
N GLY A 100 -3.02 -4.70 -16.28
CA GLY A 100 -4.31 -5.28 -15.88
C GLY A 100 -5.50 -4.41 -16.28
N LEU A 101 -5.52 -3.15 -15.81
CA LEU A 101 -6.59 -2.19 -16.08
C LEU A 101 -6.82 -1.97 -17.59
N PRO A 102 -5.79 -1.73 -18.43
CA PRO A 102 -6.00 -1.56 -19.87
C PRO A 102 -6.62 -2.80 -20.53
N ARG A 103 -6.20 -4.01 -20.11
CA ARG A 103 -6.77 -5.27 -20.63
C ARG A 103 -8.23 -5.49 -20.20
N LEU A 104 -8.65 -4.85 -19.12
CA LEU A 104 -10.04 -4.81 -18.66
C LEU A 104 -10.84 -3.64 -19.26
N GLY A 105 -10.27 -2.93 -20.25
CA GLY A 105 -10.93 -1.79 -20.92
C GLY A 105 -10.83 -0.46 -20.16
N VAL A 106 -10.08 -0.41 -19.06
CA VAL A 106 -9.84 0.81 -18.28
C VAL A 106 -8.54 1.44 -18.73
N ASP A 107 -8.58 2.10 -19.89
CA ASP A 107 -7.43 2.86 -20.40
C ASP A 107 -7.40 4.28 -19.80
N TRP A 108 -6.29 4.58 -19.12
CA TRP A 108 -6.12 5.81 -18.35
C TRP A 108 -4.87 6.61 -18.70
N ASP A 109 -3.88 6.01 -19.37
CA ASP A 109 -2.65 6.69 -19.75
C ASP A 109 -2.68 7.15 -21.21
N PRO A 110 -2.88 8.45 -21.49
CA PRO A 110 -2.92 8.97 -22.86
C PRO A 110 -1.56 8.91 -23.56
N THR A 111 -0.48 8.57 -22.86
CA THR A 111 0.88 8.49 -23.44
C THR A 111 1.31 7.08 -23.84
N GLY A 112 0.41 6.10 -23.72
CA GLY A 112 0.64 4.75 -24.21
C GLY A 112 1.56 3.90 -23.33
N TYR A 113 1.58 4.11 -22.01
CA TYR A 113 2.29 3.26 -21.04
C TYR A 113 3.80 3.16 -21.27
N GLY A 114 4.41 4.26 -21.75
CA GLY A 114 5.86 4.36 -21.92
C GLY A 114 6.64 4.34 -20.59
N LEU A 115 7.97 4.38 -20.69
CA LEU A 115 8.88 4.31 -19.53
C LEU A 115 8.52 5.30 -18.40
N GLY A 116 8.14 6.52 -18.75
CA GLY A 116 7.72 7.53 -17.77
C GLY A 116 6.51 7.11 -16.92
N THR A 117 5.56 6.37 -17.50
CA THR A 117 4.41 5.83 -16.76
C THR A 117 4.85 4.73 -15.80
N TRP A 118 5.71 3.83 -16.24
CA TRP A 118 6.24 2.76 -15.38
C TRP A 118 7.06 3.32 -14.22
N LEU A 119 7.90 4.33 -14.46
CA LEU A 119 8.65 5.01 -13.40
C LEU A 119 7.71 5.68 -12.38
N LEU A 120 6.63 6.32 -12.85
CA LEU A 120 5.62 6.89 -11.95
C LEU A 120 4.92 5.80 -11.14
N LEU A 121 4.45 4.73 -11.79
CA LEU A 121 3.77 3.61 -11.12
C LEU A 121 4.66 3.00 -10.03
N VAL A 122 5.89 2.63 -10.37
CA VAL A 122 6.85 2.08 -9.42
C VAL A 122 7.14 3.09 -8.31
N GLY A 123 7.40 4.35 -8.63
CA GLY A 123 7.68 5.38 -7.63
C GLY A 123 6.51 5.60 -6.66
N ALA A 124 5.28 5.62 -7.16
CA ALA A 124 4.08 5.74 -6.33
C ALA A 124 3.87 4.49 -5.46
N THR A 125 4.17 3.30 -5.97
CA THR A 125 4.12 2.05 -5.19
C THR A 125 5.20 2.03 -4.10
N VAL A 126 6.44 2.42 -4.42
CA VAL A 126 7.53 2.55 -3.43
C VAL A 126 7.12 3.51 -2.32
N TRP A 127 6.60 4.69 -2.66
CA TRP A 127 6.12 5.66 -1.68
C TRP A 127 5.02 5.08 -0.80
N TYR A 128 4.00 4.45 -1.41
CA TYR A 128 2.87 3.88 -0.69
C TYR A 128 3.34 2.82 0.32
N VAL A 129 4.18 1.88 -0.14
CA VAL A 129 4.71 0.81 0.70
C VAL A 129 5.60 1.35 1.82
N ALA A 130 6.44 2.36 1.53
CA ALA A 130 7.33 2.96 2.52
C ALA A 130 6.56 3.54 3.72
N VAL A 131 5.36 4.09 3.50
CA VAL A 131 4.49 4.60 4.58
C VAL A 131 4.10 3.51 5.59
N PHE A 132 3.98 2.25 5.15
CA PHE A 132 3.70 1.11 6.05
C PHE A 132 4.95 0.45 6.58
N VAL A 133 5.93 0.22 5.72
CA VAL A 133 7.13 -0.55 6.04
C VAL A 133 8.02 0.19 7.02
N LEU A 134 8.18 1.51 6.89
CA LEU A 134 9.06 2.27 7.78
C LEU A 134 8.60 2.20 9.25
N PRO A 135 7.34 2.49 9.61
CA PRO A 135 6.86 2.32 10.98
C PRO A 135 6.99 0.88 11.49
N LEU A 136 6.64 -0.11 10.65
CA LEU A 136 6.71 -1.53 11.04
C LEU A 136 8.15 -1.98 11.27
N ALA A 137 9.08 -1.58 10.40
CA ALA A 137 10.49 -1.91 10.54
C ALA A 137 11.09 -1.24 11.78
N LEU A 138 10.79 0.04 12.02
CA LEU A 138 11.23 0.74 13.23
C LEU A 138 10.68 0.06 14.50
N PHE A 139 9.40 -0.29 14.50
CA PHE A 139 8.79 -1.03 15.60
C PHE A 139 9.44 -2.39 15.82
N ALA A 140 9.65 -3.17 14.75
CA ALA A 140 10.33 -4.46 14.83
C ALA A 140 11.78 -4.34 15.33
N LEU A 141 12.51 -3.30 14.91
CA LEU A 141 13.85 -3.03 15.41
C LEU A 141 13.85 -2.73 16.91
N VAL A 142 12.90 -1.93 17.40
CA VAL A 142 12.74 -1.66 18.84
C VAL A 142 12.47 -2.95 19.62
N LEU A 143 11.61 -3.83 19.10
CA LEU A 143 11.35 -5.13 19.71
C LEU A 143 12.56 -6.08 19.72
N ALA A 144 13.50 -5.90 18.80
CA ALA A 144 14.71 -6.71 18.71
C ALA A 144 15.86 -6.18 19.61
N LEU A 145 15.72 -4.97 20.16
CA LEU A 145 16.71 -4.45 21.09
C LEU A 145 16.73 -5.32 22.36
N PRO A 146 17.91 -5.63 22.92
CA PRO A 146 18.02 -6.27 24.22
C PRO A 146 17.58 -5.28 25.30
N THR A 147 16.28 -5.15 25.50
CA THR A 147 15.73 -4.61 26.74
C THR A 147 15.79 -5.76 27.75
N GLY A 148 16.83 -5.73 28.59
CA GLY A 148 17.17 -6.80 29.53
C GLY A 148 16.07 -7.20 30.50
#